data_AF-A0A971NBN9-F1
#
_entry.id   AF-A0A971NBN9-F1
#
_cell.length_a   1.000
_cell.length_b   1.000
_cell.length_c   1.000
_cell.angle_alpha   90.00
_cell.angle_beta   90.00
_cell.angle_gamma   90.00
#
_symmetry.space_group_name_H-M   'P 1'
#
loop_
_entity.id
_entity.type
_entity.pdbx_description
1 polymer ?
#
loop_
_entity_poly.entity_id
_entity_poly.type
_entity_poly.pdbx_seq_one_letter_code
_entity_poly.pdbx_strand_id
1 'polypeptide(L)'
;MRDVQSEQDKRNIAIDKVGINSLSWPIQVLDRYNGIQETIANVSLSVFLPRDYRGTHMSRFIEVLAEQEKQVTFHNMENLLRMLQERLDADEAHADFDFPYFITKKAPVSGALGRMR
;
A
#
# COMPACT_ATOMS: atom_id res chain seq x y z
N MET A 1 20.17 14.57 17.38
CA MET A 1 20.61 14.04 16.06
C MET A 1 20.02 14.95 15.00
N ARG A 2 20.78 15.38 13.99
CA ARG A 2 20.32 16.37 13.00
C ARG A 2 19.48 15.67 11.93
N ASP A 3 18.26 16.14 11.73
CA ASP A 3 17.34 15.59 10.74
C ASP A 3 17.65 16.14 9.35
N VAL A 4 18.51 15.42 8.63
CA VAL A 4 18.96 15.76 7.26
C VAL A 4 17.87 15.59 6.20
N GLN A 5 16.79 14.85 6.49
CA GLN A 5 15.69 14.60 5.55
C GLN A 5 14.75 15.80 5.47
N SER A 6 14.51 16.45 6.61
CA SER A 6 13.73 17.69 6.73
C SER A 6 14.50 18.95 6.31
N GLU A 7 15.75 18.84 5.84
CA GLU A 7 16.51 20.02 5.41
C GLU A 7 16.13 20.49 4.01
N GLN A 8 16.24 21.80 3.78
CA GLN A 8 15.93 22.39 2.48
C GLN A 8 16.85 21.85 1.38
N ASP A 9 16.26 21.34 0.28
CA ASP A 9 17.02 20.88 -0.89
C ASP A 9 17.40 22.06 -1.80
N LYS A 10 18.71 22.28 -1.96
CA LYS A 10 19.25 23.38 -2.78
C LYS A 10 19.38 23.02 -4.26
N ARG A 11 19.08 21.76 -4.64
CA ARG A 11 19.23 21.26 -6.01
C ARG A 11 18.05 21.62 -6.90
N ASN A 12 16.89 21.99 -6.32
CA ASN A 12 15.67 22.38 -7.03
C ASN A 12 15.15 21.32 -8.04
N ILE A 13 15.33 20.03 -7.74
CA ILE A 13 14.82 18.91 -8.54
C ILE A 13 13.65 18.28 -7.78
N ALA A 14 12.47 18.18 -8.40
CA ALA A 14 11.34 17.48 -7.81
C ALA A 14 11.57 15.97 -7.83
N ILE A 15 11.14 15.28 -6.78
CA ILE A 15 11.05 13.82 -6.79
C ILE A 15 9.58 13.47 -7.01
N ASP A 16 9.28 12.95 -8.19
CA ASP A 16 7.90 12.65 -8.58
C ASP A 16 7.25 11.62 -7.64
N LYS A 17 8.00 10.61 -7.19
CA LYS A 17 7.54 9.62 -6.21
C LYS A 17 8.68 9.14 -5.32
N VAL A 18 8.47 9.17 -4.00
CA VAL A 18 9.39 8.60 -3.01
C VAL A 18 8.62 7.76 -1.99
N GLY A 19 9.19 6.64 -1.57
CA GLY A 19 8.59 5.79 -0.54
C GLY A 19 9.21 4.39 -0.50
N ILE A 20 8.38 3.41 -0.15
CA ILE A 20 8.78 2.01 0.02
C ILE A 20 8.18 1.12 -1.08
N ASN A 21 8.88 0.06 -1.45
CA ASN A 21 8.46 -0.89 -2.48
C ASN A 21 8.77 -2.32 -1.99
N SER A 22 8.01 -3.29 -2.49
CA SER A 22 8.27 -4.72 -2.33
C SER A 22 8.14 -5.21 -0.89
N LEU A 23 7.19 -4.62 -0.14
CA LEU A 23 6.86 -5.05 1.21
C LEU A 23 5.81 -6.18 1.16
N SER A 24 6.12 -7.33 1.75
CA SER A 24 5.11 -8.38 1.93
C SER A 24 4.24 -8.07 3.15
N TRP A 25 2.92 -7.96 2.95
CA TRP A 25 1.98 -7.58 4.01
C TRP A 25 0.72 -8.44 3.98
N PRO A 26 0.22 -8.93 5.13
CA PRO A 26 -1.04 -9.68 5.20
C PRO A 26 -2.22 -8.74 4.95
N ILE A 27 -3.16 -9.16 4.09
CA ILE A 27 -4.37 -8.40 3.77
C ILE A 27 -5.62 -9.29 3.75
N GLN A 28 -6.79 -8.66 3.78
CA GLN A 28 -8.08 -9.33 3.63
C GLN A 28 -8.83 -8.74 2.43
N VAL A 29 -9.25 -9.60 1.50
CA VAL A 29 -9.94 -9.19 0.27
C VAL A 29 -11.33 -9.79 0.24
N LEU A 30 -12.29 -9.04 -0.27
CA LEU A 30 -13.67 -9.50 -0.36
C LEU A 30 -13.80 -10.60 -1.42
N ASP A 31 -14.34 -11.74 -1.01
CA ASP A 31 -14.71 -12.84 -1.88
C ASP A 31 -16.21 -12.76 -2.15
N ARG A 32 -16.60 -12.69 -3.42
CA ARG A 32 -18.00 -12.57 -3.84
C ARG A 32 -18.87 -13.73 -3.33
N TYR A 33 -18.29 -14.90 -3.12
CA TYR A 33 -19.00 -16.13 -2.74
C TYR A 33 -18.71 -16.57 -1.30
N ASN A 34 -17.48 -16.32 -0.81
CA ASN A 34 -17.02 -16.81 0.50
C ASN A 34 -16.83 -15.71 1.55
N GLY A 35 -17.26 -14.48 1.26
CA GLY A 35 -17.17 -13.34 2.16
C GLY A 35 -15.77 -12.70 2.14
N ILE A 36 -14.78 -13.37 2.72
CA ILE A 36 -13.41 -12.83 2.89
C ILE A 36 -12.38 -13.90 2.52
N GLN A 37 -11.31 -13.46 1.84
CA GLN A 37 -10.11 -14.23 1.58
C GLN A 37 -8.91 -13.55 2.23
N GLU A 38 -8.15 -14.31 3.04
CA GLU A 38 -6.88 -13.85 3.57
C GLU A 38 -5.77 -14.18 2.58
N THR A 39 -4.88 -13.22 2.32
CA THR A 39 -3.77 -13.38 1.38
C THR A 39 -2.58 -12.50 1.78
N ILE A 40 -1.45 -12.66 1.09
CA ILE A 40 -0.26 -11.82 1.26
C ILE A 40 -0.15 -10.95 0.01
N ALA A 41 -0.05 -9.65 0.22
CA ALA A 41 0.19 -8.69 -0.85
C ALA A 41 1.65 -8.24 -0.90
N ASN A 42 2.13 -7.98 -2.10
CA ASN A 42 3.29 -7.13 -2.35
C ASN A 42 2.81 -5.68 -2.41
N VAL A 43 3.29 -4.87 -1.46
CA VAL A 43 2.84 -3.50 -1.23
C VAL A 43 3.93 -2.52 -1.62
N SER A 44 3.55 -1.49 -2.37
CA SER A 44 4.36 -0.31 -2.64
C SER A 44 3.60 0.95 -2.25
N LEU A 45 4.22 1.80 -1.44
CA LEU A 45 3.63 3.06 -0.99
C LEU A 45 4.57 4.21 -1.37
N SER A 46 4.03 5.28 -1.92
CA SER A 46 4.82 6.47 -2.27
C SER A 46 4.03 7.75 -2.12
N VAL A 47 4.74 8.85 -1.91
CA VAL A 47 4.17 10.20 -1.92
C VAL A 47 4.93 11.08 -2.90
N PHE A 48 4.27 12.13 -3.37
CA PHE A 48 4.93 13.23 -4.05
C PHE A 48 5.74 14.05 -3.04
N LEU A 49 7.00 14.36 -3.33
CA LEU A 49 7.83 15.19 -2.46
C LEU A 49 8.12 16.53 -3.13
N PRO A 50 7.63 17.65 -2.57
CA PRO A 50 7.95 18.98 -3.07
C PRO A 50 9.47 19.24 -3.08
N ARG A 51 9.90 20.09 -4.01
CA ARG A 51 11.32 20.41 -4.29
C ARG A 51 12.09 20.96 -3.10
N ASP A 52 11.38 21.41 -2.08
CA ASP A 52 11.96 22.05 -0.90
C ASP A 52 12.47 21.04 0.14
N TYR A 53 12.10 19.76 0.05
CA TYR A 53 12.51 18.73 1.02
C TYR A 53 13.59 17.79 0.46
N ARG A 54 14.63 17.51 1.25
CA ARG A 54 15.72 16.58 0.85
C ARG A 54 15.35 15.10 0.93
N GLY A 55 14.33 14.74 1.69
CA GLY A 55 13.89 13.35 1.81
C GLY A 55 12.61 13.20 2.63
N THR A 56 12.09 11.98 2.64
CA THR A 56 10.94 11.58 3.44
C THR A 56 11.35 10.60 4.54
N HIS A 57 10.66 10.61 5.67
CA HIS A 57 10.88 9.65 6.75
C HIS A 57 10.27 8.30 6.38
N MET A 58 11.11 7.40 5.83
CA MET A 58 10.67 6.08 5.35
C MET A 58 9.92 5.23 6.38
N SER A 59 10.21 5.39 7.68
CA SER A 59 9.51 4.66 8.75
C SER A 59 8.02 5.03 8.84
N ARG A 60 7.65 6.28 8.49
CA ARG A 60 6.26 6.76 8.54
C ARG A 60 5.34 5.96 7.62
N PHE A 61 5.85 5.46 6.49
CA PHE A 61 5.06 4.58 5.60
C PHE A 61 4.68 3.27 6.30
N ILE A 62 5.63 2.66 7.02
CA ILE A 62 5.41 1.43 7.77
C ILE A 62 4.47 1.67 8.95
N GLU A 63 4.64 2.80 9.66
CA GLU A 63 3.76 3.19 10.76
C GLU A 63 2.31 3.36 10.28
N VAL A 64 2.09 4.10 9.20
CA VAL A 64 0.75 4.30 8.62
C VAL A 64 0.12 2.98 8.16
N LEU A 65 0.91 2.08 7.56
CA LEU A 65 0.44 0.76 7.15
C LEU A 65 0.11 -0.16 8.35
N ALA A 66 0.92 -0.09 9.41
CA ALA A 66 0.73 -0.87 10.64
C ALA A 66 -0.52 -0.45 11.42
N GLU A 67 -0.87 0.84 11.37
CA GLU A 67 -2.09 1.38 11.98
C GLU A 67 -3.39 0.91 11.31
N GLN A 68 -3.31 0.33 10.10
CA GLN A 68 -4.46 -0.31 9.43
C GLN A 68 -4.73 -1.73 9.95
N GLU A 69 -4.45 -2.00 11.24
CA GLU A 69 -4.44 -3.31 11.91
C GLU A 69 -5.32 -4.38 11.22
N LYS A 70 -4.66 -5.41 10.68
CA LYS A 70 -5.23 -6.67 10.14
C LYS A 70 -6.23 -6.59 8.97
N GLN A 71 -6.59 -5.41 8.47
CA GLN A 71 -7.71 -5.30 7.54
C GLN A 71 -7.42 -4.27 6.43
N VAL A 72 -6.31 -4.36 5.68
CA VAL A 72 -6.28 -3.61 4.41
C VAL A 72 -7.34 -4.23 3.50
N THR A 73 -8.44 -3.50 3.33
CA THR A 73 -9.58 -3.83 2.48
C THR A 73 -9.82 -2.66 1.53
N PHE A 74 -10.71 -2.83 0.56
CA PHE A 74 -11.14 -1.70 -0.27
C PHE A 74 -11.74 -0.53 0.54
N HIS A 75 -12.31 -0.80 1.72
CA HIS A 75 -13.04 0.21 2.50
C HIS A 75 -12.11 1.16 3.27
N ASN A 76 -10.90 0.75 3.64
CA ASN A 76 -9.95 1.60 4.37
C ASN A 76 -8.78 2.10 3.51
N MET A 77 -8.75 1.77 2.22
CA MET A 77 -7.72 2.24 1.30
C MET A 77 -7.68 3.77 1.19
N GLU A 78 -8.85 4.41 1.16
CA GLU A 78 -8.92 5.88 1.12
C GLU A 78 -8.33 6.50 2.40
N ASN A 79 -8.63 5.93 3.56
CA ASN A 79 -8.08 6.39 4.83
C ASN A 79 -6.56 6.21 4.89
N LEU A 80 -6.04 5.08 4.40
CA LEU A 80 -4.59 4.84 4.28
C LEU A 80 -3.92 5.95 3.46
N LEU A 81 -4.47 6.30 2.29
CA LEU A 81 -3.92 7.35 1.43
C LEU A 81 -3.95 8.72 2.11
N ARG A 82 -5.06 9.07 2.78
CA ARG A 82 -5.18 10.33 3.54
C ARG A 82 -4.16 10.40 4.67
N MET A 83 -3.98 9.32 5.42
CA MET A 83 -2.98 9.25 6.48
C MET A 83 -1.55 9.39 5.96
N LEU A 84 -1.25 8.83 4.78
CA LEU A 84 0.04 9.03 4.12
C LEU A 84 0.24 10.51 3.78
N GLN A 85 -0.73 11.18 3.15
CA GLN A 85 -0.66 12.60 2.83
C GLN A 85 -0.42 13.46 4.09
N GLU A 86 -1.20 13.23 5.14
CA GLU A 86 -1.13 14.01 6.39
C GLU A 86 0.19 13.80 7.15
N ARG A 87 0.67 12.55 7.28
CA ARG A 87 1.89 12.25 8.05
C ARG A 87 3.17 12.59 7.32
N LEU A 88 3.12 12.61 5.99
CA LEU A 88 4.28 12.87 5.15
C LEU A 88 4.27 14.28 4.55
N ASP A 89 3.26 15.09 4.87
CA ASP A 89 3.08 16.47 4.39
C ASP A 89 3.18 16.54 2.86
N ALA A 90 2.35 15.73 2.18
CA ALA A 90 2.39 15.53 0.74
C ALA A 90 1.03 15.77 0.08
N ASP A 91 1.04 16.43 -1.07
CA ASP A 91 -0.16 16.71 -1.86
C ASP A 91 -0.76 15.44 -2.49
N GLU A 92 0.07 14.45 -2.79
CA GLU A 92 -0.34 13.21 -3.44
C GLU A 92 0.26 11.99 -2.75
N ALA A 93 -0.55 10.95 -2.58
CA ALA A 93 -0.12 9.63 -2.11
C ALA A 93 -0.59 8.54 -3.08
N HIS A 94 0.22 7.50 -3.21
CA HIS A 94 -0.01 6.35 -4.05
C HIS A 94 0.24 5.07 -3.25
N ALA A 95 -0.64 4.10 -3.44
CA ALA A 95 -0.51 2.79 -2.82
C ALA A 95 -0.89 1.69 -3.82
N ASP A 96 0.03 0.76 -4.06
CA ASP A 96 -0.15 -0.39 -4.93
C ASP A 96 -0.12 -1.66 -4.09
N PHE A 97 -1.11 -2.54 -4.31
CA PHE A 97 -1.23 -3.83 -3.64
C PHE A 97 -1.40 -4.93 -4.70
N ASP A 98 -0.37 -5.74 -4.91
CA ASP A 98 -0.43 -6.92 -5.79
C ASP A 98 -0.58 -8.19 -4.94
N PHE A 99 -1.58 -9.02 -5.22
CA PHE A 99 -1.84 -10.23 -4.45
C PHE A 99 -2.51 -11.33 -5.29
N PRO A 100 -2.31 -12.61 -4.96
CA PRO A 100 -3.10 -13.69 -5.53
C PRO A 100 -4.53 -13.63 -5.01
N TYR A 101 -5.49 -13.82 -5.91
CA TYR A 101 -6.92 -13.95 -5.61
C TYR A 101 -7.43 -15.27 -6.15
N PHE A 102 -8.11 -16.07 -5.33
CA PHE A 102 -8.59 -17.37 -5.77
C PHE A 102 -10.10 -17.38 -5.97
N ILE A 103 -10.57 -18.07 -7.01
CA ILE A 103 -11.99 -18.35 -7.25
C ILE A 103 -12.24 -19.85 -7.30
N THR A 104 -13.35 -20.28 -6.69
CA THR A 104 -13.80 -21.67 -6.76
C THR A 104 -14.61 -21.85 -8.04
N LYS A 105 -14.18 -22.76 -8.92
CA LYS A 105 -14.90 -23.12 -10.14
C LYS A 105 -15.24 -24.60 -10.16
N LYS A 106 -16.32 -24.93 -10.87
CA LYS A 106 -16.79 -26.29 -11.12
C LYS A 106 -16.24 -26.79 -12.46
N ALA A 107 -15.66 -27.99 -12.47
CA ALA A 107 -15.19 -28.63 -13.69
C ALA A 107 -16.37 -28.94 -14.64
N PRO A 108 -16.22 -28.73 -15.96
CA PRO A 108 -17.34 -28.77 -16.90
C PRO A 108 -17.95 -30.17 -17.07
N VAL A 109 -17.13 -31.22 -16.96
CA VAL A 109 -17.59 -32.61 -17.18
C VAL A 109 -17.80 -33.35 -15.86
N SER A 110 -16.79 -33.38 -14.99
CA SER A 110 -16.87 -34.13 -13.72
C SER A 110 -17.65 -33.41 -12.63
N GLY A 111 -17.85 -32.09 -12.76
CA GLY A 111 -18.49 -31.29 -11.73
C GLY A 111 -17.66 -31.08 -10.45
N ALA A 112 -16.40 -31.50 -10.41
CA ALA A 112 -15.52 -31.32 -9.27
C ALA A 112 -15.22 -29.83 -9.01
N LEU A 113 -15.14 -29.42 -7.74
CA LEU A 113 -14.78 -28.06 -7.36
C LEU A 113 -13.25 -27.93 -7.26
N GLY A 114 -12.71 -26.83 -7.79
CA GLY A 114 -11.29 -26.50 -7.67
C GLY A 114 -11.07 -25.00 -7.49
N ARG A 115 -10.03 -24.63 -6.73
CA ARG A 115 -9.59 -23.23 -6.58
C ARG A 115 -8.62 -22.87 -7.70
N MET A 116 -8.86 -21.75 -8.37
CA MET A 116 -7.99 -21.21 -9.43
C MET A 116 -7.56 -19.79 -9.03
N ARG A 117 -6.29 -19.45 -9.29
CA ARG A 117 -5.76 -18.07 -9.16
C ARG A 117 -6.16 -17.23 -10.38
#